data_AF-A0A0S8CD52-F1
#
_entry.id   AF-A0A0S8CD52-F1
#
_cell.length_a   1.000
_cell.length_b   1.000
_cell.length_c   1.000
_cell.angle_alpha   90.00
_cell.angle_beta   90.00
_cell.angle_gamma   90.00
#
_symmetry.space_group_name_H-M   'P 1'
#
loop_
_entity.id
_entity.type
_entity.pdbx_description
1 polymer ?
#
loop_
_entity_poly.entity_id
_entity_poly.type
_entity_poly.pdbx_seq_one_letter_code
_entity_poly.pdbx_strand_id
1 'polypeptide(L)'
;EFMMWKTRRNLEVNPRVSVAVMTASQGWVIRGDFLEFQRSGPHFDRIMAGDTFRYNAYAGIRNAGVIRVASVVRAFALSRVTALLDMARARWFARRARRRGVAAVTVPIPVRQKFARLKAAKFLAYLDGDGYPDIVPALSLIPADEQTFVFSSGAAASALAELSPGARVAASVLTFEPVAYQVKGEFMGLERSLGRLAGVVAVQEVYSASPPLPGKRIA
;
A
#
# COMPACT_ATOMS: atom_id res chain seq x y z
N GLU A 1 -0.73 17.17 0.00
CA GLU A 1 -0.06 16.34 1.01
C GLU A 1 -0.84 15.07 1.27
N PHE A 2 -0.23 13.91 1.08
CA PHE A 2 -0.89 12.64 1.40
C PHE A 2 -0.40 12.12 2.75
N MET A 3 -1.33 11.73 3.62
CA MET A 3 -1.07 11.06 4.93
C MET A 3 -0.12 11.76 5.92
N MET A 4 0.35 12.98 5.65
CA MET A 4 1.41 13.67 6.40
C MET A 4 1.24 13.62 7.92
N TRP A 5 0.09 14.02 8.46
CA TRP A 5 -0.11 14.10 9.92
C TRP A 5 -0.06 12.74 10.62
N LYS A 6 -0.76 11.75 10.06
CA LYS A 6 -0.79 10.40 10.63
C LYS A 6 0.54 9.68 10.44
N THR A 7 1.11 9.76 9.24
CA THR A 7 2.42 9.14 8.95
C THR A 7 3.51 9.77 9.82
N ARG A 8 3.55 11.11 9.93
CA ARG A 8 4.51 11.80 10.80
C ARG A 8 4.41 11.33 12.25
N ARG A 9 3.21 11.28 12.84
CA ARG A 9 3.01 10.76 14.20
C ARG A 9 3.50 9.32 14.34
N ASN A 10 3.25 8.46 13.35
CA ASN A 10 3.74 7.09 13.38
C ASN A 10 5.27 7.03 13.36
N LEU A 11 5.91 7.87 12.55
CA LEU A 11 7.37 7.93 12.42
C LEU A 11 8.06 8.50 13.66
N GLU A 12 7.39 9.41 14.37
CA GLU A 12 7.86 9.94 15.66
C GLU A 12 7.81 8.87 16.77
N VAL A 13 6.88 7.91 16.69
CA VAL A 13 6.76 6.80 17.66
C VAL A 13 7.65 5.61 17.29
N ASN A 14 7.75 5.28 16.00
CA ASN A 14 8.57 4.18 15.51
C ASN A 14 9.27 4.60 14.21
N PRO A 15 10.61 4.75 14.21
CA PRO A 15 11.35 5.21 13.05
C PRO A 15 11.51 4.13 11.98
N ARG A 16 11.19 2.85 12.26
CA ARG A 16 11.37 1.76 11.29
C ARG A 16 10.41 1.93 10.11
N VAL A 17 10.96 1.95 8.90
CA VAL A 17 10.20 2.20 7.67
C VAL A 17 10.54 1.25 6.55
N SER A 18 9.56 1.08 5.67
CA SER A 18 9.74 0.47 4.36
C SER A 18 9.09 1.37 3.31
N VAL A 19 9.75 1.47 2.17
CA VAL A 19 9.36 2.33 1.06
C VAL A 19 9.30 1.50 -0.20
N ALA A 20 8.13 1.51 -0.85
CA ALA A 20 7.99 0.97 -2.19
C ALA A 20 8.20 2.09 -3.21
N VAL A 21 9.19 1.93 -4.08
CA VAL A 21 9.45 2.80 -5.22
C VAL A 21 9.08 2.03 -6.48
N MET A 22 8.38 2.67 -7.42
CA MET A 22 8.05 2.04 -8.69
C MET A 22 8.23 2.99 -9.88
N THR A 23 8.59 2.40 -11.00
CA THR A 23 8.49 2.98 -12.34
C THR A 23 7.32 2.31 -13.09
N ALA A 24 7.20 2.57 -14.39
CA ALA A 24 6.17 1.94 -15.21
C ALA A 24 6.36 0.42 -15.40
N SER A 25 7.57 -0.10 -15.20
CA SER A 25 7.95 -1.49 -15.51
C SER A 25 8.66 -2.22 -14.38
N GLN A 26 9.16 -1.51 -13.37
CA GLN A 26 9.94 -2.09 -12.28
C GLN A 26 9.59 -1.42 -10.95
N GLY A 27 9.93 -2.08 -9.85
CA GLY A 27 9.89 -1.46 -8.55
C GLY A 27 10.79 -2.15 -7.54
N TRP A 28 11.02 -1.44 -6.45
CA TRP A 28 11.89 -1.84 -5.36
C TRP A 28 11.19 -1.59 -4.03
N VAL A 29 11.47 -2.46 -3.08
CA VAL A 29 11.09 -2.29 -1.68
C VAL A 29 12.36 -2.09 -0.89
N ILE A 30 12.44 -0.97 -0.22
CA ILE A 30 13.62 -0.52 0.52
C ILE A 30 13.25 -0.48 2.00
N ARG A 31 14.12 -1.00 2.85
CA ARG A 31 14.00 -0.95 4.31
C ARG A 31 15.02 0.03 4.88
N GLY A 32 14.63 0.73 5.94
CA GLY A 32 15.53 1.61 6.65
C GLY A 32 14.89 2.23 7.89
N ASP A 33 15.59 3.21 8.44
CA ASP A 33 15.16 3.97 9.61
C ASP A 33 14.97 5.43 9.22
N PHE A 34 13.80 5.96 9.55
CA PHE A 34 13.48 7.36 9.43
C PHE A 34 14.31 8.17 10.43
N LEU A 35 14.97 9.22 9.94
CA LEU A 35 15.85 10.07 10.75
C LEU A 35 15.15 11.36 11.13
N GLU A 36 14.70 12.13 10.14
CA GLU A 36 14.16 13.46 10.37
C GLU A 36 13.38 14.00 9.16
N PHE A 37 12.65 15.10 9.40
CA PHE A 37 12.07 15.94 8.37
C PHE A 37 12.90 17.21 8.21
N GLN A 38 13.57 17.35 7.06
CA GLN A 38 14.31 18.56 6.70
C GLN A 38 13.38 19.58 6.03
N ARG A 39 13.42 20.83 6.50
CA ARG A 39 12.73 21.97 5.88
C ARG A 39 13.62 22.83 4.98
N SER A 40 14.93 22.59 5.06
CA SER A 40 15.98 23.24 4.30
C SER A 40 17.20 22.31 4.26
N GLY A 41 18.13 22.55 3.33
CA GLY A 41 19.38 21.80 3.23
C GLY A 41 19.43 20.89 2.01
N PRO A 42 20.53 20.14 1.83
CA PRO A 42 20.91 19.57 0.54
C PRO A 42 19.90 18.57 -0.04
N HIS A 43 19.17 17.84 0.80
CA HIS A 43 18.12 16.92 0.33
C HIS A 43 16.84 17.66 -0.06
N PHE A 44 16.44 18.65 0.72
CA PHE A 44 15.28 19.50 0.43
C PHE A 44 15.51 20.31 -0.86
N ASP A 45 16.66 20.97 -0.94
CA ASP A 45 17.03 21.83 -2.07
C ASP A 45 17.12 21.01 -3.37
N ARG A 46 17.66 19.79 -3.31
CA ARG A 46 17.71 18.88 -4.46
C ARG A 46 16.32 18.50 -4.96
N ILE A 47 15.38 18.21 -4.06
CA ILE A 47 14.00 17.87 -4.47
C ILE A 47 13.31 19.09 -5.07
N MET A 48 13.46 20.26 -4.44
CA MET A 48 12.88 21.52 -4.93
C MET A 48 13.46 21.97 -6.28
N ALA A 49 14.74 21.68 -6.53
CA ALA A 49 15.39 21.97 -7.81
C ALA A 49 14.98 21.04 -8.95
N GLY A 50 14.32 19.92 -8.66
CA GLY A 50 13.88 18.94 -9.66
C GLY A 50 12.76 19.46 -10.56
N ASP A 51 12.76 19.01 -11.82
CA ASP A 51 11.86 19.50 -12.87
C ASP A 51 10.36 19.42 -12.52
N THR A 52 9.98 18.45 -11.69
CA THR A 52 8.60 18.27 -11.23
C THR A 52 8.11 19.40 -10.30
N PHE A 53 9.02 20.04 -9.56
CA PHE A 53 8.68 20.99 -8.50
C PHE A 53 9.15 22.42 -8.81
N ARG A 54 10.22 22.57 -9.58
CA ARG A 54 10.84 23.87 -9.91
C ARG A 54 9.88 24.85 -10.60
N TYR A 55 8.98 24.36 -11.45
CA TYR A 55 8.07 25.19 -12.25
C TYR A 55 6.62 25.20 -11.77
N ASN A 56 6.33 24.56 -10.64
CA ASN A 56 4.97 24.45 -10.13
C ASN A 56 4.83 25.18 -8.78
N ALA A 57 4.31 26.41 -8.85
CA ALA A 57 4.11 27.31 -7.71
C ALA A 57 3.22 26.73 -6.59
N TYR A 58 2.48 25.65 -6.85
CA TYR A 58 1.61 24.98 -5.89
C TYR A 58 2.10 23.58 -5.50
N ALA A 59 3.22 23.10 -6.04
CA ALA A 59 3.73 21.75 -5.79
C ALA A 59 4.97 21.70 -4.89
N GLY A 60 5.45 22.84 -4.37
CA GLY A 60 6.59 22.84 -3.45
C GLY A 60 6.40 21.83 -2.30
N ILE A 61 7.44 21.03 -2.04
CA ILE A 61 7.42 20.10 -0.90
C ILE A 61 7.51 20.91 0.40
N ARG A 62 6.75 20.53 1.44
CA ARG A 62 6.83 21.20 2.75
C ARG A 62 8.00 20.71 3.59
N ASN A 63 8.33 19.43 3.48
CA ASN A 63 9.44 18.80 4.19
C ASN A 63 9.98 17.65 3.33
N ALA A 64 11.29 17.42 3.41
CA ALA A 64 11.95 16.23 2.88
C ALA A 64 12.19 15.24 4.01
N GLY A 65 11.61 14.04 3.93
CA GLY A 65 11.88 12.96 4.88
C GLY A 65 13.20 12.28 4.56
N VAL A 66 14.08 12.17 5.57
CA VAL A 66 15.37 11.49 5.44
C VAL A 66 15.27 10.09 6.01
N ILE A 67 15.68 9.09 5.22
CA ILE A 67 15.69 7.68 5.61
C ILE A 67 17.12 7.16 5.46
N ARG A 68 17.65 6.60 6.54
CA ARG A 68 18.88 5.80 6.49
C ARG A 68 18.52 4.44 5.92
N VAL A 69 18.90 4.20 4.67
CA VAL A 69 18.64 2.93 3.99
C VAL A 69 19.51 1.83 4.61
N ALA A 70 18.87 0.76 5.07
CA ALA A 70 19.55 -0.43 5.57
C ALA A 70 19.77 -1.44 4.45
N SER A 71 18.72 -1.72 3.66
CA SER A 71 18.80 -2.70 2.57
C SER A 71 17.69 -2.53 1.53
N VAL A 72 17.91 -3.12 0.36
CA VAL A 72 16.86 -3.35 -0.65
C VAL A 72 16.30 -4.75 -0.39
N VAL A 73 15.07 -4.82 0.09
CA VAL A 73 14.41 -6.08 0.47
C VAL A 73 13.97 -6.86 -0.77
N ARG A 74 13.48 -6.15 -1.79
CA ARG A 74 12.92 -6.79 -2.98
C ARG A 74 13.04 -5.90 -4.20
N ALA A 75 13.29 -6.53 -5.34
CA ALA A 75 13.02 -5.97 -6.66
C ALA A 75 11.88 -6.76 -7.32
N PHE A 76 10.99 -6.08 -8.02
CA PHE A 76 9.87 -6.71 -8.73
C PHE A 76 9.67 -6.07 -10.11
N ALA A 77 9.27 -6.90 -11.08
CA ALA A 77 8.90 -6.43 -12.41
C ALA A 77 7.38 -6.21 -12.49
N LEU A 78 6.98 -5.14 -13.16
CA LEU A 78 5.60 -4.78 -13.43
C LEU A 78 5.26 -5.11 -14.89
N SER A 79 4.78 -6.33 -15.13
CA SER A 79 4.23 -6.70 -16.44
C SER A 79 2.73 -6.41 -16.47
N ARG A 80 2.30 -5.56 -17.42
CA ARG A 80 0.88 -5.23 -17.62
C ARG A 80 0.02 -6.47 -17.88
N VAL A 81 0.58 -7.45 -18.60
CA VAL A 81 -0.08 -8.73 -18.88
C VAL A 81 -0.28 -9.52 -17.59
N THR A 82 0.78 -9.66 -16.78
CA THR A 82 0.67 -10.37 -15.49
C THR A 82 -0.31 -9.68 -14.55
N ALA A 83 -0.29 -8.35 -14.48
CA ALA A 83 -1.20 -7.57 -13.65
C ALA A 83 -2.67 -7.75 -14.07
N LEU A 84 -2.95 -7.80 -15.39
CA LEU A 84 -4.28 -8.05 -15.92
C LEU A 84 -4.76 -9.48 -15.60
N LEU A 85 -3.91 -10.48 -15.77
CA LEU A 85 -4.23 -11.87 -15.43
C LEU A 85 -4.48 -12.03 -13.93
N ASP A 86 -3.64 -11.43 -13.09
CA ASP A 86 -3.81 -11.46 -11.63
C ASP A 86 -5.08 -10.73 -11.20
N MET A 87 -5.44 -9.63 -11.85
CA MET A 87 -6.73 -8.95 -11.64
C MET A 87 -7.91 -9.86 -12.00
N ALA A 88 -7.86 -10.54 -13.15
CA ALA A 88 -8.91 -11.47 -13.56
C ALA A 88 -9.06 -12.64 -12.57
N ARG A 89 -7.93 -13.20 -12.11
CA ARG A 89 -7.92 -14.25 -11.06
C ARG A 89 -8.49 -13.75 -9.75
N ALA A 90 -8.11 -12.54 -9.31
CA ALA A 90 -8.65 -11.95 -8.09
C ALA A 90 -10.16 -11.74 -8.19
N ARG A 91 -10.69 -11.30 -9.34
CA ARG A 91 -12.14 -11.18 -9.57
C ARG A 91 -12.88 -12.52 -9.57
N TRP A 92 -12.27 -13.55 -10.14
CA TRP A 92 -12.85 -14.90 -10.06
C TRP A 92 -12.89 -15.38 -8.60
N PHE A 93 -11.78 -15.18 -7.89
CA PHE A 93 -11.65 -15.59 -6.49
C PHE A 93 -12.61 -14.81 -5.57
N ALA A 94 -12.82 -13.51 -5.82
CA ALA A 94 -13.78 -12.67 -5.10
C ALA A 94 -15.19 -13.29 -5.04
N ARG A 95 -15.63 -13.98 -6.10
CA ARG A 95 -16.95 -14.65 -6.15
C ARG A 95 -17.07 -15.85 -5.20
N ARG A 96 -15.93 -16.39 -4.76
CA ARG A 96 -15.85 -17.62 -3.96
C ARG A 96 -15.29 -17.38 -2.56
N ALA A 97 -14.60 -16.27 -2.34
CA ALA A 97 -14.01 -15.92 -1.06
C ALA A 97 -15.08 -15.89 0.03
N ARG A 98 -14.93 -16.76 1.03
CA ARG A 98 -15.88 -16.85 2.15
C ARG A 98 -15.47 -15.88 3.25
N ARG A 99 -16.44 -15.14 3.79
CA ARG A 99 -16.25 -14.43 5.07
C ARG A 99 -16.08 -15.47 6.18
N ARG A 100 -15.01 -15.35 6.96
CA ARG A 100 -14.88 -15.97 8.29
C ARG A 100 -15.15 -14.85 9.29
N GLY A 101 -15.82 -15.15 10.40
CA GLY A 101 -16.42 -14.21 11.37
C GLY A 101 -15.45 -13.27 12.10
N VAL A 102 -14.59 -12.57 11.36
CA VAL A 102 -13.67 -11.55 11.81
C VAL A 102 -14.42 -10.22 11.83
N ALA A 103 -14.18 -9.41 12.87
CA ALA A 103 -14.73 -8.07 12.96
C ALA A 103 -14.30 -7.24 11.73
N ALA A 104 -15.27 -6.73 10.98
CA ALA A 104 -15.02 -5.98 9.76
C ALA A 104 -16.00 -4.81 9.59
N VAL A 105 -15.55 -3.75 8.92
CA VAL A 105 -16.32 -2.53 8.67
C VAL A 105 -16.77 -2.44 7.22
N THR A 106 -17.93 -1.81 7.00
CA THR A 106 -18.42 -1.52 5.65
C THR A 106 -17.57 -0.45 5.00
N VAL A 107 -16.80 -0.83 3.98
CA VAL A 107 -15.92 0.06 3.24
C VAL A 107 -16.74 1.01 2.37
N PRO A 108 -16.56 2.33 2.46
CA PRO A 108 -17.31 3.28 1.64
C PRO A 108 -17.17 3.02 0.13
N ILE A 109 -18.25 3.25 -0.62
CA ILE A 109 -18.32 3.03 -2.07
C ILE A 109 -17.15 3.69 -2.84
N PRO A 110 -16.76 4.96 -2.57
CA PRO A 110 -15.65 5.59 -3.29
C PRO A 110 -14.32 4.86 -3.10
N VAL A 111 -14.09 4.28 -1.93
CA VAL A 111 -12.87 3.52 -1.62
C VAL A 111 -12.88 2.21 -2.39
N ARG A 112 -13.99 1.46 -2.34
CA ARG A 112 -14.16 0.21 -3.11
C ARG A 112 -13.94 0.44 -4.61
N GLN A 113 -14.53 1.51 -5.16
CA GLN A 113 -14.36 1.88 -6.55
C GLN A 113 -12.90 2.18 -6.90
N LYS A 114 -12.15 2.88 -6.04
CA LYS A 114 -10.73 3.15 -6.27
C LYS A 114 -9.88 1.88 -6.27
N PHE A 115 -10.10 0.98 -5.31
CA PHE A 115 -9.41 -0.30 -5.28
C PHE A 115 -9.81 -1.22 -6.44
N ALA A 116 -11.03 -1.11 -6.98
CA ALA A 116 -11.45 -1.90 -8.13
C ALA A 116 -10.80 -1.46 -9.47
N ARG A 117 -10.14 -0.28 -9.51
CA ARG A 117 -9.50 0.22 -10.74
C ARG A 117 -8.27 -0.61 -11.11
N LEU A 118 -8.11 -0.83 -12.41
CA LEU A 118 -6.94 -1.47 -13.00
C LEU A 118 -5.73 -0.53 -13.02
N LYS A 119 -5.94 0.74 -13.40
CA LYS A 119 -4.90 1.78 -13.42
C LYS A 119 -4.71 2.40 -12.03
N ALA A 120 -4.26 1.59 -11.08
CA ALA A 120 -3.98 2.01 -9.72
C ALA A 120 -2.80 1.22 -9.14
N ALA A 121 -1.88 1.92 -8.51
CA ALA A 121 -0.83 1.34 -7.70
C ALA A 121 -1.44 0.87 -6.38
N LYS A 122 -1.19 -0.39 -6.01
CA LYS A 122 -1.73 -0.98 -4.79
C LYS A 122 -0.64 -1.77 -4.10
N PHE A 123 -0.54 -1.56 -2.80
CA PHE A 123 0.46 -2.18 -1.95
C PHE A 123 -0.21 -2.68 -0.69
N LEU A 124 0.19 -3.88 -0.27
CA LEU A 124 -0.11 -4.42 1.04
C LEU A 124 1.15 -4.30 1.90
N ALA A 125 1.00 -3.88 3.15
CA ALA A 125 2.07 -3.73 4.12
C ALA A 125 1.71 -4.46 5.41
N TYR A 126 2.71 -5.02 6.06
CA TYR A 126 2.59 -5.77 7.31
C TYR A 126 3.89 -5.64 8.10
N LEU A 127 3.89 -6.04 9.36
CA LEU A 127 5.13 -6.12 10.15
C LEU A 127 5.71 -7.53 10.00
N ASP A 128 7.01 -7.61 9.74
CA ASP A 128 7.74 -8.87 9.74
C ASP A 128 8.08 -9.33 11.18
N GLY A 129 8.79 -10.46 11.29
CA GLY A 129 9.20 -11.03 12.57
C GLY A 129 10.14 -10.13 13.40
N ASP A 130 10.91 -9.25 12.74
CA ASP A 130 11.82 -8.30 13.39
C ASP A 130 11.13 -6.98 13.77
N GLY A 131 9.84 -6.85 13.45
CA GLY A 131 9.04 -5.66 13.69
C GLY A 131 9.34 -4.52 12.71
N TYR A 132 10.00 -4.80 11.59
CA TYR A 132 10.08 -3.86 10.47
C TYR A 132 8.83 -4.00 9.60
N PRO A 133 8.31 -2.90 9.05
CA PRO A 133 7.31 -3.01 8.00
C PRO A 133 7.93 -3.66 6.75
N ASP A 134 7.23 -4.61 6.14
CA ASP A 134 7.45 -5.05 4.76
C ASP A 134 6.27 -4.62 3.89
N ILE A 135 6.52 -4.47 2.59
CA ILE A 135 5.56 -4.04 1.58
C ILE A 135 5.58 -5.02 0.43
N VAL A 136 4.43 -5.47 -0.03
CA VAL A 136 4.27 -6.29 -1.23
C VAL A 136 3.42 -5.58 -2.29
N PRO A 137 3.82 -5.62 -3.57
CA PRO A 137 2.98 -5.12 -4.66
C PRO A 137 1.74 -6.01 -4.78
N ALA A 138 0.56 -5.40 -4.62
CA ALA A 138 -0.72 -6.09 -4.62
C ALA A 138 -1.65 -5.45 -5.65
N LEU A 139 -1.21 -5.32 -6.91
CA LEU A 139 -1.95 -4.61 -7.97
C LEU A 139 -3.36 -5.20 -8.21
N SER A 140 -3.48 -6.51 -8.02
CA SER A 140 -4.73 -7.27 -8.13
C SER A 140 -5.64 -7.17 -6.89
N LEU A 141 -5.24 -6.38 -5.88
CA LEU A 141 -6.06 -6.15 -4.69
C LEU A 141 -7.34 -5.40 -5.06
N ILE A 142 -8.48 -6.04 -4.79
CA ILE A 142 -9.81 -5.54 -5.11
C ILE A 142 -10.78 -5.88 -3.98
N PRO A 143 -11.87 -5.12 -3.81
CA PRO A 143 -12.98 -5.54 -2.96
C PRO A 143 -13.60 -6.82 -3.51
N ALA A 144 -13.75 -7.83 -2.67
CA ALA A 144 -14.62 -8.98 -2.96
C ALA A 144 -16.07 -8.65 -2.62
N ASP A 145 -16.28 -7.89 -1.54
CA ASP A 145 -17.57 -7.37 -1.13
C ASP A 145 -17.39 -6.05 -0.34
N GLU A 146 -18.35 -5.73 0.52
CA GLU A 146 -18.36 -4.50 1.30
C GLU A 146 -17.33 -4.47 2.43
N GLN A 147 -16.82 -5.62 2.88
CA GLN A 147 -16.00 -5.75 4.08
C GLN A 147 -14.67 -6.48 3.83
N THR A 148 -14.54 -7.16 2.70
CA THR A 148 -13.40 -8.02 2.40
C THR A 148 -12.73 -7.68 1.09
N PHE A 149 -11.41 -7.76 1.09
CA PHE A 149 -10.56 -7.51 -0.06
C PHE A 149 -9.81 -8.77 -0.40
N VAL A 150 -9.57 -9.00 -1.69
CA VAL A 150 -8.84 -10.17 -2.18
C VAL A 150 -7.80 -9.78 -3.21
N PHE A 151 -6.76 -10.59 -3.33
CA PHE A 151 -5.67 -10.37 -4.28
C PHE A 151 -5.05 -11.70 -4.71
N SER A 152 -4.44 -11.72 -5.89
CA SER A 152 -3.53 -12.80 -6.32
C SER A 152 -2.15 -12.54 -5.71
N SER A 153 -1.53 -13.57 -5.13
CA SER A 153 -0.21 -13.46 -4.49
C SER A 153 0.89 -13.08 -5.49
N GLY A 154 0.73 -13.43 -6.77
CA GLY A 154 1.62 -13.02 -7.87
C GLY A 154 3.10 -13.25 -7.56
N ALA A 155 3.92 -12.24 -7.85
CA ALA A 155 5.36 -12.22 -7.56
C ALA A 155 5.69 -12.07 -6.06
N ALA A 156 4.70 -11.78 -5.21
CA ALA A 156 4.85 -11.60 -3.77
C ALA A 156 4.57 -12.89 -2.97
N ALA A 157 4.37 -14.03 -3.65
CA ALA A 157 3.94 -15.27 -3.01
C ALA A 157 4.86 -15.75 -1.88
N SER A 158 6.19 -15.59 -2.01
CA SER A 158 7.15 -15.98 -0.97
C SER A 158 7.00 -15.11 0.28
N ALA A 159 7.00 -13.78 0.12
CA ALA A 159 6.83 -12.83 1.23
C ALA A 159 5.48 -13.04 1.95
N LEU A 160 4.42 -13.36 1.20
CA LEU A 160 3.10 -13.64 1.74
C LEU A 160 2.99 -15.01 2.43
N ALA A 161 3.90 -15.94 2.16
CA ALA A 161 3.89 -17.25 2.82
C ALA A 161 4.31 -17.16 4.30
N GLU A 162 5.05 -16.11 4.67
CA GLU A 162 5.45 -15.82 6.04
C GLU A 162 4.31 -15.21 6.88
N LEU A 163 3.29 -14.66 6.19
CA LEU A 163 2.14 -14.02 6.81
C LEU A 163 1.17 -15.07 7.35
N SER A 164 1.03 -15.13 8.67
CA SER A 164 0.05 -16.00 9.34
C SER A 164 -1.36 -15.39 9.30
N PRO A 165 -2.43 -16.22 9.20
CA PRO A 165 -3.79 -15.75 9.45
C PRO A 165 -3.90 -15.04 10.81
N GLY A 166 -4.64 -13.93 10.86
CA GLY A 166 -4.73 -13.06 12.05
C GLY A 166 -3.74 -11.91 12.05
N ALA A 167 -2.75 -11.90 11.14
CA ALA A 167 -1.78 -10.81 11.06
C ALA A 167 -2.44 -9.49 10.65
N ARG A 168 -2.01 -8.40 11.29
CA ARG A 168 -2.46 -7.04 10.95
C ARG A 168 -1.79 -6.58 9.67
N VAL A 169 -2.60 -6.13 8.73
CA VAL A 169 -2.14 -5.62 7.44
C VAL A 169 -2.74 -4.26 7.13
N ALA A 170 -2.04 -3.47 6.33
CA ALA A 170 -2.53 -2.23 5.77
C ALA A 170 -2.40 -2.29 4.25
N ALA A 171 -3.40 -1.80 3.52
CA ALA A 171 -3.34 -1.70 2.08
C ALA A 171 -3.57 -0.26 1.62
N SER A 172 -2.76 0.21 0.70
CA SER A 172 -2.85 1.56 0.15
C SER A 172 -3.15 1.50 -1.34
N VAL A 173 -4.06 2.35 -1.81
CA VAL A 173 -4.30 2.58 -3.24
C VAL A 173 -3.87 3.99 -3.60
N LEU A 174 -3.05 4.10 -4.64
CA LEU A 174 -2.61 5.35 -5.25
C LEU A 174 -3.03 5.35 -6.71
N THR A 175 -3.67 6.45 -7.13
CA THR A 175 -4.09 6.64 -8.53
C THR A 175 -3.40 7.86 -9.11
N PHE A 176 -3.46 8.03 -10.44
CA PHE A 176 -2.99 9.26 -11.08
C PHE A 176 -3.86 10.48 -10.75
N GLU A 177 -5.07 10.26 -10.26
CA GLU A 177 -5.86 11.31 -9.62
C GLU A 177 -5.30 11.57 -8.21
N PRO A 178 -5.41 12.80 -7.68
CA PRO A 178 -4.90 13.16 -6.35
C PRO A 178 -5.73 12.56 -5.18
N VAL A 179 -6.26 11.35 -5.36
CA VAL A 179 -7.08 10.61 -4.41
C VAL A 179 -6.38 9.30 -4.08
N ALA A 180 -6.07 9.12 -2.80
CA ALA A 180 -5.51 7.91 -2.24
C ALA A 180 -6.33 7.51 -1.00
N TYR A 181 -6.39 6.20 -0.76
CA TYR A 181 -7.02 5.63 0.42
C TYR A 181 -6.11 4.58 1.05
N GLN A 182 -6.24 4.41 2.36
CA GLN A 182 -5.63 3.31 3.09
C GLN A 182 -6.71 2.52 3.80
N VAL A 183 -6.66 1.20 3.67
CA VAL A 183 -7.45 0.28 4.48
C VAL A 183 -6.52 -0.43 5.45
N LYS A 184 -6.99 -0.73 6.65
CA LYS A 184 -6.31 -1.62 7.59
C LYS A 184 -7.24 -2.77 7.92
N GLY A 185 -6.67 -3.91 8.23
CA GLY A 185 -7.44 -5.10 8.46
C GLY A 185 -6.61 -6.26 8.92
N GLU A 186 -7.22 -7.42 8.83
CA GLU A 186 -6.67 -8.68 9.25
C GLU A 186 -6.53 -9.60 8.05
N PHE A 187 -5.36 -10.21 7.91
CA PHE A 187 -5.11 -11.19 6.88
C PHE A 187 -5.75 -12.53 7.28
N MET A 188 -6.61 -13.06 6.43
CA MET A 188 -7.37 -14.29 6.73
C MET A 188 -6.71 -15.57 6.21
N GLY A 189 -5.57 -15.44 5.52
CA GLY A 189 -4.80 -16.54 4.95
C GLY A 189 -4.76 -16.56 3.43
N LEU A 190 -4.04 -17.56 2.90
CA LEU A 190 -3.92 -17.85 1.48
C LEU A 190 -4.79 -19.05 1.11
N GLU A 191 -5.47 -18.96 -0.02
CA GLU A 191 -6.27 -20.04 -0.60
C GLU A 191 -5.85 -20.28 -2.05
N ARG A 192 -5.89 -21.55 -2.48
CA ARG A 192 -5.52 -21.90 -3.86
C ARG A 192 -6.70 -21.64 -4.80
N SER A 193 -6.44 -20.89 -5.86
CA SER A 193 -7.44 -20.40 -6.81
C SER A 193 -6.83 -20.28 -8.20
N LEU A 194 -7.42 -20.94 -9.20
CA LEU A 194 -6.93 -20.96 -10.59
C LEU A 194 -5.41 -21.17 -10.72
N GLY A 195 -4.88 -22.15 -9.95
CA GLY A 195 -3.45 -22.51 -9.96
C GLY A 195 -2.51 -21.54 -9.23
N ARG A 196 -3.02 -20.45 -8.64
CA ARG A 196 -2.25 -19.46 -7.86
C ARG A 196 -2.75 -19.39 -6.41
N LEU A 197 -1.93 -18.85 -5.51
CA LEU A 197 -2.38 -18.48 -4.17
C LEU A 197 -3.09 -17.13 -4.24
N ALA A 198 -4.18 -17.00 -3.51
CA ALA A 198 -4.94 -15.77 -3.39
C ALA A 198 -5.13 -15.46 -1.91
N GLY A 199 -4.91 -14.20 -1.54
CA GLY A 199 -5.06 -13.74 -0.16
C GLY A 199 -6.42 -13.08 0.06
N VAL A 200 -6.89 -13.14 1.31
CA VAL A 200 -8.12 -12.46 1.76
C VAL A 200 -7.78 -11.55 2.94
N VAL A 201 -8.33 -10.34 2.94
CA VAL A 201 -8.18 -9.35 4.02
C VAL A 201 -9.57 -8.91 4.48
N ALA A 202 -9.86 -9.08 5.77
CA ALA A 202 -11.03 -8.50 6.43
C ALA A 202 -10.71 -7.05 6.83
N VAL A 203 -11.44 -6.08 6.30
CA VAL A 203 -11.18 -4.66 6.53
C VAL A 203 -11.77 -4.22 7.86
N GLN A 204 -10.96 -3.59 8.71
CA GLN A 204 -11.33 -3.11 10.05
C GLN A 204 -11.34 -1.59 10.15
N GLU A 205 -10.54 -0.91 9.33
CA GLU A 205 -10.45 0.55 9.34
C GLU A 205 -10.20 1.06 7.93
N VAL A 206 -10.74 2.23 7.62
CA VAL A 206 -10.55 2.92 6.35
C VAL A 206 -10.16 4.36 6.61
N TYR A 207 -9.16 4.84 5.87
CA TYR A 207 -8.59 6.17 6.01
C TYR A 207 -8.56 6.88 4.66
N SER A 208 -8.94 8.16 4.66
CA SER A 208 -8.59 9.05 3.57
C SER A 208 -7.10 9.35 3.64
N ALA A 209 -6.39 9.17 2.52
CA ALA A 209 -4.99 9.55 2.41
C ALA A 209 -4.81 10.91 1.72
N SER A 210 -5.87 11.52 1.22
CA SER A 210 -5.85 12.78 0.45
C SER A 210 -6.47 13.96 1.20
N PRO A 211 -6.13 15.20 0.79
CA PRO A 211 -6.95 16.37 1.08
C PRO A 211 -8.43 16.13 0.67
N PRO A 212 -9.41 16.70 1.39
CA PRO A 212 -9.26 17.66 2.49
C PRO A 212 -8.98 17.03 3.87
N LEU A 213 -9.07 15.71 4.01
CA LEU A 213 -9.04 15.02 5.32
C LEU A 213 -7.92 13.97 5.40
N PRO A 214 -6.64 14.35 5.24
CA PRO A 214 -5.54 13.40 5.20
C PRO A 214 -5.36 12.73 6.57
N GLY A 215 -5.41 11.39 6.59
CA GLY A 215 -5.27 10.58 7.80
C GLY A 215 -6.55 10.45 8.63
N LYS A 216 -7.70 11.01 8.18
CA LYS A 216 -8.98 10.84 8.88
C LYS A 216 -9.53 9.43 8.65
N ARG A 217 -9.96 8.79 9.73
CA ARG A 217 -10.73 7.53 9.68
C ARG A 217 -12.13 7.81 9.15
N ILE A 218 -12.55 7.05 8.15
CA ILE A 218 -13.84 7.19 7.46
C ILE A 218 -14.71 5.93 7.55
N ALA A 219 -14.16 4.83 8.08
CA ALA A 219 -14.85 3.64 8.59
C ALA A 219 -13.90 2.91 9.56
#